data_AF-X1TC60-F1
#
_entry.id   AF-X1TC60-F1
#
_cell.length_a   1.000
_cell.length_b   1.000
_cell.length_c   1.000
_cell.angle_alpha   90.00
_cell.angle_beta   90.00
_cell.angle_gamma   90.00
#
_symmetry.space_group_name_H-M   'P 1'
#
loop_
_entity.id
_entity.type
_entity.pdbx_description
1 polymer ?
#
loop_
_entity_poly.entity_id
_entity_poly.type
_entity_poly.pdbx_seq_one_letter_code
_entity_poly.pdbx_strand_id
1 'polypeptide(L)' 'MGKRLKFIQKSELVKKISLTPSRMFGLKNKGHLSIGADADITIFDPDNAKVEIVLIKGR' A
#
# COMPACT_ATOMS: atom_id res chain seq x y z
N MET A 1 24.06 9.37 17.84
CA MET A 1 23.83 8.34 16.81
C MET A 1 22.68 8.82 15.91
N GLY A 2 22.97 9.54 14.82
CA GLY A 2 21.92 10.08 13.94
C GLY A 2 21.17 8.96 13.22
N LYS A 3 19.84 8.93 13.30
CA LYS A 3 19.02 7.98 12.53
C LYS A 3 19.26 8.23 11.04
N ARG A 4 19.89 7.28 10.36
CA ARG A 4 20.00 7.29 8.89
C ARG A 4 18.60 7.11 8.31
N LEU A 5 18.04 8.18 7.75
CA LEU A 5 16.81 8.12 6.96
C LEU A 5 17.10 7.24 5.74
N LYS A 6 16.58 6.01 5.75
CA LYS A 6 16.63 5.13 4.59
C LYS A 6 15.59 5.61 3.59
N PHE A 7 16.05 6.09 2.45
CA PHE A 7 15.19 6.28 1.28
C PHE A 7 14.65 4.90 0.86
N ILE A 8 13.33 4.77 0.79
CA ILE A 8 12.66 3.54 0.33
C ILE A 8 12.13 3.78 -1.08
N GLN A 9 12.27 2.77 -1.95
CA GLN A 9 11.60 2.81 -3.24
C GLN A 9 10.09 2.68 -3.04
N LYS A 10 9.29 3.35 -3.89
CA LYS A 10 7.81 3.31 -3.82
C LYS A 10 7.27 1.87 -3.85
N SER A 11 7.86 1.00 -4.67
CA SER A 11 7.50 -0.43 -4.72
C SER A 11 7.71 -1.15 -3.38
N GLU A 12 8.78 -0.81 -2.66
CA GLU A 12 9.11 -1.39 -1.36
C GLU A 12 8.17 -0.86 -0.25
N LEU A 13 7.76 0.41 -0.34
CA LEU A 13 6.70 0.96 0.51
C LEU A 13 5.40 0.16 0.31
N VAL A 14 4.92 0.00 -0.93
CA VAL A 14 3.69 -0.74 -1.24
C VAL A 14 3.76 -2.18 -0.74
N LYS A 15 4.91 -2.86 -0.91
CA LYS A 15 5.10 -4.21 -0.36
C LYS A 15 4.90 -4.24 1.15
N LYS A 16 5.52 -3.31 1.88
CA LYS A 16 5.50 -3.27 3.34
C LYS A 16 4.13 -2.94 3.92
N ILE A 17 3.39 -2.03 3.28
CA ILE A 17 2.11 -1.53 3.85
C ILE A 17 0.88 -2.24 3.31
N SER A 18 1.01 -3.04 2.23
CA SER A 18 -0.14 -3.62 1.53
C SER A 18 0.05 -5.12 1.26
N LEU A 19 1.04 -5.49 0.44
CA LEU A 19 1.20 -6.88 -0.02
C LEU A 19 1.61 -7.84 1.12
N THR A 20 2.64 -7.47 1.89
CA THR A 20 3.19 -8.34 2.94
C THR A 20 2.17 -8.59 4.06
N PRO A 21 1.49 -7.57 4.64
CA PRO A 21 0.43 -7.80 5.61
C PRO A 21 -0.69 -8.71 5.05
N SER A 22 -1.14 -8.46 3.82
CA SER A 22 -2.20 -9.27 3.20
C SER A 22 -1.80 -10.74 3.09
N ARG A 23 -0.54 -11.02 2.72
CA ARG A 23 0.00 -12.39 2.71
C ARG A 23 0.10 -13.00 4.11
N MET A 24 0.58 -12.25 5.11
CA MET A 24 0.70 -12.72 6.49
C MET A 24 -0.64 -13.13 7.09
N PHE A 25 -1.71 -12.39 6.77
CA PHE A 25 -3.06 -12.66 7.24
C PHE A 25 -3.86 -13.60 6.33
N GLY A 26 -3.26 -14.14 5.26
CA GLY A 26 -3.95 -15.04 4.34
C GLY A 26 -5.06 -14.38 3.52
N LEU A 27 -5.03 -13.05 3.35
CA LEU A 27 -6.01 -12.29 2.58
C LEU A 27 -5.74 -12.45 1.07
N LYS A 28 -6.29 -13.51 0.48
CA LYS A 28 -5.98 -13.94 -0.90
C LYS A 28 -6.29 -12.92 -1.99
N ASN A 29 -7.26 -12.03 -1.76
CA ASN A 29 -7.72 -11.04 -2.74
C ASN A 29 -7.29 -9.61 -2.37
N LYS A 30 -6.40 -9.40 -1.39
CA LYS A 30 -6.03 -8.06 -0.91
C LYS A 30 -4.56 -7.74 -1.11
N GLY A 31 -4.26 -6.44 -1.15
CA GLY A 31 -2.90 -5.91 -1.12
C GLY A 31 -2.12 -6.00 -2.43
N HIS A 32 -2.82 -6.25 -3.54
CA HIS A 32 -2.25 -6.25 -4.89
C HIS A 32 -3.27 -5.76 -5.92
N LEU A 33 -2.76 -5.25 -7.04
CA LEU A 33 -3.57 -4.81 -8.19
C LEU A 33 -3.47 -5.86 -9.30
N SER A 34 -4.29 -6.90 -9.21
CA SER A 34 -4.47 -7.87 -10.29
C SER A 34 -5.96 -8.13 -10.50
N ILE A 35 -6.30 -8.71 -11.64
CA ILE A 35 -7.68 -9.13 -11.93
C ILE A 35 -8.18 -10.07 -10.81
N GLY A 36 -9.39 -9.81 -10.32
CA GLY A 36 -10.03 -10.57 -9.23
C GLY A 36 -9.69 -10.14 -7.81
N ALA A 37 -8.79 -9.17 -7.62
CA ALA A 37 -8.50 -8.58 -6.31
C ALA A 37 -9.64 -7.65 -5.84
N ASP A 38 -9.77 -7.48 -4.52
CA ASP A 38 -10.61 -6.46 -3.92
C ASP A 38 -10.08 -5.07 -4.33
N ALA A 39 -10.96 -4.21 -4.83
CA ALA A 39 -10.63 -2.85 -5.26
C ALA A 39 -10.47 -1.87 -4.08
N ASP A 40 -9.67 -2.25 -3.08
CA ASP A 40 -9.26 -1.42 -1.97
C ASP A 40 -8.04 -0.59 -2.40
N ILE A 41 -8.25 0.70 -2.70
CA ILE A 41 -7.24 1.57 -3.33
C ILE A 41 -7.13 2.86 -2.52
N THR A 42 -5.90 3.24 -2.16
CA THR A 42 -5.59 4.55 -1.58
C THR A 42 -4.78 5.36 -2.59
N ILE A 43 -5.31 6.51 -2.99
CA ILE A 43 -4.59 7.51 -3.80
C ILE A 43 -4.08 8.58 -2.84
N PHE A 44 -2.77 8.80 -2.83
CA PHE A 44 -2.13 9.74 -1.92
C PHE A 44 -1.00 10.49 -2.63
N ASP A 45 -0.76 11.72 -2.17
CA ASP A 45 0.41 12.51 -2.51
C ASP A 45 1.61 12.02 -1.68
N PRO A 46 2.63 11.41 -2.32
CA PRO A 46 3.78 10.86 -1.61
C PRO A 46 4.75 11.93 -1.09
N ASP A 47 4.73 13.15 -1.64
CA ASP A 47 5.65 14.23 -1.28
C ASP A 47 5.12 15.00 -0.06
N ASN A 48 3.79 15.06 0.08
CA ASN A 48 3.11 15.72 1.20
C ASN A 48 2.53 14.74 2.24
N ALA A 49 2.72 13.43 2.06
CA ALA A 49 2.18 12.37 2.91
C ALA A 49 0.65 12.52 3.18
N LYS A 50 -0.10 12.94 2.15
CA LYS A 50 -1.53 13.25 2.26
C LYS A 50 -2.35 12.27 1.44
N VAL A 51 -3.39 11.70 2.04
CA VAL A 51 -4.37 10.87 1.32
C VAL A 51 -5.38 11.78 0.65
N GLU A 52 -5.63 11.57 -0.65
CA GLU A 52 -6.63 12.33 -1.42
C GLU A 52 -7.91 11.52 -1.62
N ILE A 53 -7.79 10.22 -1.89
CA ILE A 53 -8.93 9.33 -2.14
C ILE A 53 -8.69 7.98 -1.47
N VAL A 54 -9.74 7.43 -0.87
CA VAL A 54 -9.79 6.03 -0.44
C VAL A 54 -10.99 5.39 -1.10
N LEU A 55 -10.76 4.26 -1.77
CA LEU A 55 -11.79 3.41 -2.31
C LEU A 55 -11.80 2.10 -1.53
N ILE A 56 -12.98 1.68 -1.09
CA ILE A 56 -13.18 0.38 -0.43
C ILE A 56 -14.07 -0.45 -1.34
N LYS A 57 -13.52 -1.53 -1.89
CA LYS A 57 -14.18 -2.35 -2.93
C LYS A 57 -14.76 -1.50 -4.08
N GLY A 58 -14.02 -0.48 -4.50
CA GLY A 58 -14.36 0.39 -5.63
C GLY A 58 -15.38 1.51 -5.33
N ARG A 59 -15.66 1.81 -4.06
CA ARG A 59 -16.54 2.92 -3.63
C ARG A 59 -15.82 3.89 -2.73
#